data_AF-A0A7V2SLA9-F1
#
_entry.id   AF-A0A7V2SLA9-F1
#
_cell.length_a   1.000
_cell.length_b   1.000
_cell.length_c   1.000
_cell.angle_alpha   90.00
_cell.angle_beta   90.00
_cell.angle_gamma   90.00
#
_symmetry.space_group_name_H-M   'P 1'
#
loop_
_entity.id
_entity.type
_entity.pdbx_description
1 polymer ?
#
loop_
_entity_poly.entity_id
_entity_poly.type
_entity_poly.pdbx_seq_one_letter_code
_entity_poly.pdbx_strand_id
1 'polypeptide(L)'
;MYKAIHAIFTGQNVALLDEVRVLEHSSLAGQRVGAIDFRAYKLVLIGIQKAETKEFLFNPEDEVVVETGDVLLVMGHKANIAYFRENSCLDERKCLR
;
A
#
# COMPACT_ATOMS: atom_id res chain seq x y z
N MET A 1 10.60 -20.44 -18.57
CA MET A 1 9.27 -20.72 -17.98
C MET A 1 8.97 -19.65 -16.93
N TYR A 2 8.02 -18.75 -17.19
CA TYR A 2 7.71 -17.60 -16.34
C TYR A 2 6.93 -18.04 -15.08
N LYS A 3 7.64 -18.54 -14.06
CA LYS A 3 7.03 -19.04 -12.80
C LYS A 3 6.13 -18.00 -12.13
N ALA A 4 6.52 -16.72 -12.17
CA ALA A 4 5.73 -15.61 -11.61
C ALA A 4 4.42 -15.40 -12.38
N ILE A 5 4.47 -15.36 -13.72
CA ILE A 5 3.27 -15.21 -14.56
C ILE A 5 2.34 -16.42 -14.36
N HIS A 6 2.88 -17.63 -14.39
CA HIS A 6 2.10 -18.85 -14.16
C HIS A 6 1.41 -18.84 -12.80
N ALA A 7 2.10 -18.45 -11.72
CA ALA A 7 1.53 -18.37 -10.38
C ALA A 7 0.40 -17.32 -10.25
N ILE A 8 0.52 -16.19 -10.94
CA ILE A 8 -0.54 -15.16 -11.00
C ILE A 8 -1.79 -15.73 -11.70
N PHE A 9 -1.61 -16.39 -12.85
CA PHE A 9 -2.73 -16.93 -13.64
C PHE A 9 -3.39 -18.18 -13.03
N THR A 10 -2.65 -19.00 -12.28
CA THR A 10 -3.20 -20.22 -11.66
C THR A 10 -3.85 -19.99 -10.29
N GLY A 11 -3.90 -18.75 -9.80
CA GLY A 11 -4.41 -18.44 -8.46
C GLY A 11 -3.54 -19.05 -7.34
N GLN A 12 -2.33 -19.51 -7.66
CA GLN A 12 -1.33 -19.92 -6.68
C GLN A 12 -0.70 -18.64 -6.08
N ASN A 13 -1.49 -17.89 -5.31
CA ASN A 13 -1.16 -16.71 -4.49
C ASN A 13 0.35 -16.43 -4.29
N VAL A 14 1.02 -15.75 -5.24
CA VAL A 14 2.39 -15.21 -5.02
C VAL A 14 2.35 -13.70 -4.76
N ALA A 15 1.35 -12.98 -5.29
CA ALA A 15 1.11 -11.58 -5.00
C ALA A 15 -0.40 -11.33 -4.84
N LEU A 16 -0.79 -10.75 -3.70
CA LEU A 16 -2.14 -10.34 -3.36
C LEU A 16 -2.30 -8.85 -3.62
N LEU A 17 -3.48 -8.47 -4.09
CA LEU A 17 -3.94 -7.08 -4.06
C LEU A 17 -4.62 -6.85 -2.71
N ASP A 18 -4.23 -5.80 -1.99
CA ASP A 18 -4.78 -5.49 -0.67
C ASP A 18 -4.85 -3.98 -0.44
N GLU A 19 -5.70 -3.58 0.49
CA GLU A 19 -6.01 -2.19 0.84
C GLU A 19 -5.33 -1.82 2.15
N VAL A 20 -4.45 -0.82 2.11
CA VAL A 20 -3.80 -0.24 3.30
C VAL A 20 -4.40 1.12 3.56
N ARG A 21 -5.18 1.24 4.64
CA ARG A 21 -5.72 2.52 5.10
C ARG A 21 -4.65 3.32 5.83
N VAL A 22 -4.51 4.58 5.47
CA VAL A 22 -3.62 5.54 6.12
C VAL A 22 -4.29 6.03 7.39
N LEU A 23 -3.70 5.70 8.54
CA LEU A 23 -4.21 6.09 9.85
C LEU A 23 -3.60 7.42 10.30
N GLU A 24 -4.27 8.13 11.21
CA GLU A 24 -3.83 9.44 11.72
C GLU A 24 -2.44 9.41 12.38
N HIS A 25 -2.05 8.24 12.92
CA HIS A 25 -0.74 8.01 13.52
C HIS A 25 0.19 7.21 12.61
N SER A 26 -0.09 7.20 11.31
CA SER A 26 0.78 6.58 10.33
C SER A 26 1.91 7.53 9.94
N SER A 27 3.11 7.00 9.75
CA SER A 27 4.23 7.74 9.15
C SER A 27 3.98 8.09 7.68
N LEU A 28 2.97 7.50 7.03
CA LEU A 28 2.61 7.74 5.63
C LEU A 28 1.85 9.06 5.43
N ALA A 29 1.10 9.51 6.45
CA ALA A 29 0.29 10.71 6.33
C ALA A 29 1.19 11.95 6.16
N GLY A 30 0.89 12.76 5.14
CA GLY A 30 1.66 13.94 4.75
C GLY A 30 2.89 13.63 3.88
N GLN A 31 3.18 12.36 3.58
CA GLN A 31 4.25 12.03 2.64
C GLN A 31 3.79 12.10 1.19
N ARG A 32 4.73 12.46 0.31
CA ARG A 32 4.57 12.29 -1.13
C ARG A 32 4.72 10.83 -1.52
N VAL A 33 3.97 10.37 -2.52
CA VAL A 33 4.07 9.00 -3.05
C VAL A 33 5.52 8.64 -3.39
N GLY A 34 6.25 9.53 -4.07
CA GLY A 34 7.64 9.29 -4.46
C GLY A 34 8.64 9.23 -3.30
N ALA A 35 8.24 9.66 -2.10
CA ALA A 35 9.06 9.54 -0.88
C ALA A 35 8.88 8.19 -0.17
N ILE A 36 7.80 7.46 -0.47
CA ILE A 36 7.50 6.17 0.15
C ILE A 36 8.17 5.07 -0.67
N ASP A 37 9.13 4.37 -0.06
CA ASP A 37 9.86 3.29 -0.74
C ASP A 37 9.08 1.95 -0.72
N PHE A 38 8.03 1.85 -1.53
CA PHE A 38 7.26 0.60 -1.68
C PHE A 38 8.15 -0.57 -2.15
N ARG A 39 9.23 -0.29 -2.88
CA ARG A 39 10.14 -1.30 -3.42
C ARG A 39 10.96 -1.96 -2.32
N ALA A 40 11.39 -1.22 -1.29
CA ALA A 40 12.04 -1.78 -0.11
C ALA A 40 11.15 -2.83 0.58
N TYR A 41 9.84 -2.62 0.57
CA TYR A 41 8.84 -3.58 1.05
C TYR A 41 8.45 -4.66 0.02
N LYS A 42 9.02 -4.65 -1.19
CA LYS A 42 8.64 -5.53 -2.31
C LYS A 42 7.14 -5.43 -2.64
N LEU A 43 6.60 -4.22 -2.55
CA LEU A 43 5.23 -3.88 -2.90
C LEU A 43 5.20 -3.03 -4.16
N VAL A 44 4.06 -3.07 -4.85
CA VAL A 44 3.73 -2.19 -5.96
C VAL A 44 2.49 -1.39 -5.57
N LEU A 45 2.59 -0.06 -5.59
CA LEU A 45 1.43 0.80 -5.44
C LEU A 45 0.65 0.80 -6.76
N ILE A 46 -0.62 0.43 -6.71
CA ILE A 46 -1.52 0.40 -7.87
C ILE A 46 -2.32 1.70 -7.95
N GLY A 47 -2.76 2.22 -6.80
CA GLY A 47 -3.53 3.45 -6.75
C GLY A 47 -3.86 3.91 -5.35
N ILE A 48 -4.50 5.08 -5.28
CA ILE A 48 -4.91 5.72 -4.02
C ILE A 48 -6.36 6.13 -4.15
N GLN A 49 -7.19 5.64 -3.24
CA GLN A 49 -8.54 6.14 -3.02
C GLN A 49 -8.48 7.30 -2.03
N LYS A 50 -8.74 8.51 -2.51
CA LYS A 50 -8.74 9.72 -1.69
C LYS A 50 -9.91 9.73 -0.72
N ALA A 51 -9.64 10.00 0.56
CA ALA A 51 -10.63 9.96 1.63
C ALA A 51 -11.71 11.03 1.47
N GLU A 52 -11.30 12.25 1.14
CA GLU A 52 -12.17 13.42 1.06
C GLU A 52 -13.03 13.41 -0.21
N THR A 53 -12.38 13.29 -1.37
CA THR A 53 -13.05 13.43 -2.67
C THR A 53 -13.73 12.14 -3.14
N LYS A 54 -13.37 10.99 -2.55
CA LYS A 54 -13.75 9.65 -3.06
C LYS A 54 -13.26 9.38 -4.48
N GLU A 55 -12.28 10.13 -4.97
CA GLU A 55 -11.62 9.85 -6.25
C GLU A 55 -10.59 8.72 -6.10
N PHE A 56 -10.52 7.85 -7.11
CA PHE A 56 -9.49 6.84 -7.21
C PHE A 56 -8.42 7.26 -8.22
N LEU A 57 -7.18 7.44 -7.75
CA LEU A 57 -6.03 7.76 -8.56
C LEU A 57 -5.30 6.47 -8.94
N PHE A 58 -5.36 6.07 -10.20
CA PHE A 58 -4.55 4.96 -10.73
C PHE A 58 -3.13 5.44 -11.02
N ASN A 59 -2.13 4.68 -10.58
CA ASN A 59 -0.70 5.00 -10.75
C ASN A 59 -0.41 6.48 -10.43
N PRO A 60 -0.61 6.90 -9.17
CA PRO A 60 -0.47 8.30 -8.77
C PRO A 60 0.94 8.81 -9.09
N GLU A 61 1.02 10.09 -9.47
CA GLU A 61 2.30 10.78 -9.65
C GLU A 61 3.06 10.89 -8.33
N ASP A 62 4.38 11.00 -8.41
CA ASP A 62 5.25 11.02 -7.24
C ASP A 62 4.96 12.20 -6.31
N GLU A 63 4.44 13.30 -6.86
CA GLU A 63 4.07 14.54 -6.16
C GLU A 63 2.80 14.41 -5.32
N VAL A 64 1.96 13.40 -5.57
CA VAL A 64 0.71 13.18 -4.85
C VAL A 64 0.99 12.99 -3.36
N VAL A 65 0.29 13.75 -2.52
CA VAL A 65 0.40 13.64 -1.06
C VAL A 65 -0.62 12.63 -0.55
N VAL A 66 -0.12 11.70 0.26
CA VAL A 66 -0.92 10.72 1.00
C VAL A 66 -1.48 11.37 2.25
N GLU A 67 -2.79 11.31 2.44
CA GLU A 67 -3.48 11.96 3.54
C GLU A 67 -4.13 10.94 4.47
N THR A 68 -4.40 11.37 5.71
CA THR A 68 -5.10 10.54 6.69
C THR A 68 -6.47 10.11 6.13
N GLY A 69 -6.76 8.82 6.23
CA GLY A 69 -8.00 8.22 5.74
C GLY A 69 -7.94 7.72 4.30
N ASP A 70 -6.89 8.09 3.54
CA ASP A 70 -6.69 7.54 2.20
C ASP A 70 -6.53 6.02 2.27
N VAL A 71 -6.91 5.35 1.18
CA VAL A 71 -6.69 3.90 1.04
C VAL A 71 -5.73 3.65 -0.10
N LEU A 72 -4.55 3.12 0.23
CA LEU A 72 -3.54 2.70 -0.72
C LEU A 72 -3.89 1.30 -1.21
N LEU A 73 -4.04 1.13 -2.51
CA LEU A 73 -4.18 -0.18 -3.14
C LEU A 73 -2.79 -0.69 -3.50
N VAL A 74 -2.33 -1.74 -2.83
CA VAL A 74 -0.99 -2.29 -3.01
C VAL A 74 -1.04 -3.74 -3.47
N MET A 75 -0.06 -4.13 -4.27
CA MET A 75 0.15 -5.51 -4.69
C MET A 75 1.46 -6.04 -4.13
N GLY A 76 1.43 -7.23 -3.53
CA GLY A 76 2.63 -7.91 -3.05
C GLY A 76 2.34 -9.16 -2.24
N HIS A 77 3.36 -9.80 -1.68
CA HIS A 77 3.17 -10.97 -0.82
C HIS A 77 2.53 -10.57 0.51
N LYS A 78 1.63 -11.39 1.05
CA LYS A 78 0.88 -11.10 2.30
C LYS A 78 1.79 -10.66 3.46
N ALA A 79 2.90 -11.36 3.65
CA ALA A 79 3.87 -11.05 4.71
C ALA A 79 4.51 -9.67 4.55
N ASN A 80 4.75 -9.24 3.31
CA ASN A 80 5.32 -7.92 3.03
C ASN A 80 4.31 -6.80 3.25
N ILE A 81 3.04 -7.04 2.91
CA ILE A 81 1.95 -6.10 3.16
C ILE A 81 1.76 -5.92 4.68
N ALA A 82 1.77 -7.01 5.45
CA ALA A 82 1.72 -6.95 6.91
C ALA A 82 2.89 -6.16 7.49
N TYR A 83 4.13 -6.48 7.06
CA TYR A 83 5.33 -5.78 7.48
C TYR A 83 5.28 -4.27 7.14
N PHE A 84 4.78 -3.92 5.96
CA PHE A 84 4.57 -2.52 5.58
C PHE A 84 3.58 -1.81 6.52
N ARG A 85 2.44 -2.43 6.85
CA ARG A 85 1.45 -1.87 7.78
C ARG A 85 2.03 -1.64 9.17
N GLU A 86 2.79 -2.60 9.69
CA GLU A 86 3.43 -2.52 11.01
C GLU A 86 4.45 -1.37 11.05
N ASN A 87 5.36 -1.31 10.08
CA ASN A 87 6.39 -0.28 10.02
C ASN A 87 5.88 1.12 9.65
N SER A 88 4.68 1.19 9.07
CA SER A 88 4.02 2.47 8.75
C SER A 88 3.26 3.06 9.93
N CYS A 89 3.19 2.36 11.06
CA CYS A 89 2.49 2.80 12.25
C CYS A 89 3.46 3.39 13.28
N LEU A 90 3.20 4.63 13.74
CA LEU A 90 4.02 5.28 14.77
C LEU A 90 3.67 4.84 16.20
N ASP A 91 2.53 4.18 16.41
CA ASP A 91 2.09 3.61 17.70
C ASP A 91 1.36 2.28 17.48
N GLU A 92 2.07 1.17 17.67
CA GLU A 92 1.58 -0.20 17.43
C GLU A 92 0.23 -0.51 18.10
N ARG A 93 -0.08 0.14 19.23
CA ARG A 93 -1.34 -0.08 19.97
C ARG A 93 -2.56 0.53 19.29
N LYS A 94 -2.37 1.46 18.33
CA LYS A 94 -3.45 2.20 17.67
C LYS A 94 -3.76 1.72 16.26
N CYS A 95 -2.90 0.90 15.66
CA CYS A 95 -3.10 0.37 14.31
C CYS A 95 -3.66 -1.07 14.27
N LEU A 96 -3.83 -1.72 15.43
CA LEU A 96 -4.38 -3.08 15.58
C LEU A 96 -5.89 -3.12 15.86
N ARG A 97 -6.61 -2.01 15.68
CA ARG A 97 -8.07 -1.91 15.89
C ARG A 97 -8.83 -1.78 14.58
#